data_AF-A0A5D3F7Q8-F1
#
_entry.id   AF-A0A5D3F7Q8-F1
#
_cell.length_a   1.000
_cell.length_b   1.000
_cell.length_c   1.000
_cell.angle_alpha   90.00
_cell.angle_beta   90.00
_cell.angle_gamma   90.00
#
_symmetry.space_group_name_H-M   'P 1'
#
loop_
_entity.id
_entity.type
_entity.pdbx_description
1 polymer ?
#
loop_
_entity_poly.entity_id
_entity_poly.type
_entity_poly.pdbx_seq_one_letter_code
_entity_poly.pdbx_strand_id
1 'polypeptide(L)'
;MAGTSAAPTSDDDPYERLRRERPALFANPPGAGYEILPVADAPPERGPYGVRYRDPFVTLVRDPVRFPNGAVGGYVRLLPRAESGGAAILPIIGERVVLIRHFRHATRDWHWEIPRGFSDPGETPEETAHRELVEELGVAPQGLKRLGVIHVDTGLSASATTLYATTLPALAPHETRDEAITERGRFTADELDALLAEGELTDSFTMAAVLHARRLGLLP
;
A
#
# COMPACT_ATOMS: atom_id res chain seq x y z
N MET A 1 30.50 39.25 11.95
CA MET A 1 29.83 38.43 12.98
C MET A 1 29.16 37.26 12.26
N ALA A 2 29.91 36.18 12.04
CA ALA A 2 29.37 34.97 11.44
C ALA A 2 28.55 34.25 12.51
N GLY A 3 27.25 34.11 12.28
CA GLY A 3 26.36 33.36 13.17
C GLY A 3 26.68 31.88 13.06
N THR A 4 27.25 31.31 14.12
CA THR A 4 27.29 29.87 14.36
C THR A 4 25.86 29.37 14.50
N SER A 5 25.34 28.73 13.45
CA SER A 5 24.15 27.89 13.54
C SER A 5 24.48 26.72 14.47
N ALA A 6 23.84 26.68 15.62
CA ALA A 6 23.90 25.54 16.52
C ALA A 6 23.33 24.32 15.80
N ALA A 7 24.02 23.18 15.90
CA ALA A 7 23.49 21.90 15.42
C ALA A 7 22.15 21.62 16.13
N PRO A 8 21.11 21.15 15.41
CA PRO A 8 19.81 20.89 16.02
C PRO A 8 19.96 19.89 17.17
N THR A 9 19.37 20.22 18.32
CA THR A 9 19.30 19.30 19.46
C THR A 9 18.45 18.08 19.10
N SER A 10 18.83 16.90 19.60
CA SER A 10 18.28 15.59 19.23
C SER A 10 16.76 15.43 19.37
N ASP A 11 16.07 16.33 20.07
CA ASP A 11 14.62 16.25 20.31
C ASP A 11 13.75 16.67 19.11
N ASP A 12 14.30 17.46 18.18
CA ASP A 12 13.55 17.99 17.02
C ASP A 12 13.77 17.22 15.72
N ASP A 13 14.56 16.15 15.74
CA ASP A 13 14.79 15.32 14.55
C ASP A 13 13.48 14.62 14.10
N PRO A 14 13.05 14.79 12.83
CA PRO A 14 11.80 14.19 12.33
C PRO A 14 11.75 12.67 12.40
N TYR A 15 12.90 11.98 12.32
CA TYR A 15 12.98 10.54 12.41
C TYR A 15 12.86 10.07 13.87
N GLU A 16 13.54 10.70 14.81
CA GLU A 16 13.39 10.37 16.23
C GLU A 16 11.98 10.67 16.75
N ARG A 17 11.34 11.74 16.26
CA ARG A 17 9.90 11.99 16.49
C ARG A 17 9.03 10.86 15.96
N LEU A 18 9.26 10.42 14.72
CA LEU A 18 8.51 9.29 14.13
C LEU A 18 8.70 7.99 14.92
N ARG A 19 9.91 7.72 15.44
CA ARG A 19 10.17 6.56 16.32
C ARG A 19 9.37 6.61 17.62
N ARG A 20 9.19 7.79 18.19
CA ARG A 20 8.37 7.99 19.40
C ARG A 20 6.87 7.88 19.13
N GLU A 21 6.41 8.47 18.03
CA GLU A 21 4.99 8.48 17.64
C GLU A 21 4.51 7.10 17.17
N ARG A 22 5.36 6.33 16.49
CA ARG A 22 5.02 5.02 15.90
C ARG A 22 6.07 3.94 16.24
N PRO A 23 6.26 3.61 17.53
CA PRO A 23 7.33 2.72 17.97
C PRO A 23 7.24 1.30 17.36
N ALA A 24 6.03 0.83 17.05
CA ALA A 24 5.81 -0.47 16.41
C ALA A 24 6.53 -0.60 15.05
N LEU A 25 6.72 0.49 14.31
CA LEU A 25 7.44 0.47 13.02
C LEU A 25 8.95 0.28 13.15
N PHE A 26 9.50 0.39 14.36
CA PHE A 26 10.93 0.31 14.65
C PHE A 26 11.26 -0.82 15.63
N ALA A 27 10.24 -1.58 16.03
CA ALA A 27 10.43 -2.75 16.88
C ALA A 27 10.94 -3.91 16.04
N ASN A 28 12.10 -4.44 16.44
CA ASN A 28 12.62 -5.67 15.85
C ASN A 28 11.99 -6.89 16.51
N PRO A 29 11.47 -7.85 15.73
CA PRO A 29 11.05 -9.13 16.29
C PRO A 29 12.26 -9.91 16.84
N PRO A 30 12.05 -10.84 17.79
CA PRO A 30 13.11 -11.69 18.29
C PRO A 30 13.87 -12.39 17.16
N GLY A 31 15.20 -12.30 17.17
CA GLY A 31 16.06 -12.92 16.16
C GLY A 31 16.22 -12.13 14.84
N ALA A 32 15.70 -10.90 14.75
CA ALA A 32 15.96 -10.04 13.60
C ALA A 32 17.47 -9.79 13.42
N GLY A 33 17.98 -9.95 12.19
CA GLY A 33 19.40 -9.79 11.88
C GLY A 33 19.87 -8.34 11.78
N TYR A 34 18.98 -7.37 11.89
CA TYR A 34 19.28 -5.94 11.76
C TYR A 34 18.93 -5.23 13.04
N GLU A 35 19.74 -4.26 13.45
CA GLU A 35 19.44 -3.36 14.58
C GLU A 35 19.27 -1.94 14.03
N ILE A 36 18.11 -1.33 14.25
CA ILE A 36 17.87 0.07 13.89
C ILE A 36 18.54 0.96 14.93
N LEU A 37 19.45 1.81 14.49
CA LEU A 37 20.22 2.70 15.35
C LEU A 37 19.53 4.07 15.47
N PRO A 38 19.82 4.86 16.51
CA PRO A 38 19.61 6.30 16.48
C PRO A 38 20.40 6.96 15.34
N VAL A 39 19.88 8.05 14.77
CA VAL A 39 20.57 8.77 13.68
C VAL A 39 21.94 9.29 14.14
N ALA A 40 22.04 9.72 15.41
CA ALA A 40 23.28 10.22 16.00
C ALA A 40 24.40 9.16 16.07
N ASP A 41 24.05 7.87 16.07
CA ASP A 41 24.99 6.75 16.18
C ASP A 41 25.43 6.23 14.80
N ALA A 42 24.90 6.82 13.72
CA ALA A 42 25.16 6.39 12.36
C ALA A 42 26.33 7.17 11.72
N PRO A 43 27.20 6.51 10.92
CA PRO A 43 28.34 7.14 10.26
C PRO A 43 27.90 8.19 9.23
N PRO A 44 28.08 9.51 9.47
CA PRO A 44 27.47 10.56 8.66
C PRO A 44 27.95 10.53 7.20
N GLU A 45 29.16 10.04 6.93
CA GLU A 45 29.73 9.90 5.59
C GLU A 45 29.04 8.84 4.72
N ARG A 46 28.27 7.93 5.33
CA ARG A 46 27.42 6.94 4.64
C ARG A 46 25.96 7.39 4.56
N GLY A 47 25.68 8.59 5.06
CA GLY A 47 24.38 9.23 5.10
C GLY A 47 23.92 9.77 3.73
N PRO A 48 22.76 10.44 3.70
CA PRO A 48 22.01 10.89 4.87
C PRO A 48 21.00 9.83 5.40
N TYR A 49 20.67 9.87 6.70
CA TYR A 49 19.81 8.91 7.42
C TYR A 49 18.62 9.57 8.12
N GLY A 50 17.49 8.88 8.24
CA GLY A 50 16.26 9.41 8.84
C GLY A 50 15.17 9.66 7.80
N VAL A 51 14.22 10.55 8.08
CA VAL A 51 13.16 10.93 7.12
C VAL A 51 13.77 11.66 5.92
N ARG A 52 13.52 11.14 4.72
CA ARG A 52 14.04 11.67 3.45
C ARG A 52 12.98 12.40 2.64
N TYR A 53 11.73 11.97 2.76
CA TYR A 53 10.58 12.59 2.10
C TYR A 53 9.30 12.28 2.89
N ARG A 54 8.31 13.18 2.83
CA ARG A 54 6.99 12.97 3.41
C ARG A 54 5.97 13.75 2.61
N ASP A 55 4.83 13.11 2.34
CA ASP A 55 3.65 13.73 1.75
C ASP A 55 2.37 13.22 2.49
N PRO A 56 1.17 13.57 2.02
CA PRO A 56 -0.08 13.12 2.63
C PRO A 56 -0.33 11.59 2.59
N PHE A 57 0.42 10.81 1.82
CA PHE A 57 0.20 9.38 1.62
C PHE A 57 1.32 8.52 2.20
N VAL A 58 2.58 8.93 2.01
CA VAL A 58 3.76 8.13 2.36
C VAL A 58 4.84 8.95 3.07
N THR A 59 5.63 8.26 3.90
CA THR A 59 6.91 8.76 4.42
C THR A 59 8.04 7.86 3.95
N LEU A 60 9.03 8.42 3.27
CA LEU A 60 10.27 7.73 2.91
C LEU A 60 11.28 7.91 4.04
N VAL A 61 11.78 6.80 4.58
CA VAL A 61 12.86 6.79 5.56
C VAL A 61 14.07 6.04 5.02
N ARG A 62 15.25 6.46 5.46
CA ARG A 62 16.47 5.67 5.37
C ARG A 62 16.95 5.36 6.78
N ASP A 63 16.56 4.21 7.31
CA ASP A 63 16.93 3.77 8.65
C ASP A 63 18.45 3.54 8.71
N PRO A 64 19.16 4.10 9.69
CA PRO A 64 20.51 3.65 9.99
C PRO A 64 20.44 2.27 10.65
N VAL A 65 21.17 1.30 10.11
CA VAL A 65 21.11 -0.09 10.57
C VAL A 65 22.49 -0.66 10.81
N ARG A 66 22.63 -1.45 11.87
CA ARG A 66 23.72 -2.39 12.05
C ARG A 66 23.31 -3.74 11.47
N PHE A 67 24.10 -4.23 10.52
CA PHE A 67 23.92 -5.50 9.83
C PHE A 67 24.43 -6.69 10.67
N PRO A 68 24.08 -7.95 10.33
CA PRO A 68 24.55 -9.13 11.06
C PRO A 68 26.07 -9.26 11.15
N ASN A 69 26.80 -8.72 10.17
CA ASN A 69 28.26 -8.72 10.13
C ASN A 69 28.90 -7.56 10.94
N GLY A 70 28.10 -6.78 11.67
CA GLY A 70 28.53 -5.62 12.45
C GLY A 70 28.74 -4.35 11.64
N ALA A 71 28.67 -4.39 10.31
CA ALA A 71 28.77 -3.20 9.48
C ALA A 71 27.57 -2.28 9.72
N VAL A 72 27.78 -0.97 9.64
CA VAL A 72 26.72 0.04 9.71
C VAL A 72 26.45 0.63 8.33
N GLY A 73 25.17 0.73 7.97
CA GLY A 73 24.73 1.32 6.72
C GLY A 73 23.29 1.81 6.79
N GLY A 74 22.61 1.88 5.66
CA GLY A 74 21.26 2.41 5.57
C GLY A 74 20.30 1.46 4.87
N TYR A 75 19.07 1.37 5.37
CA TYR A 75 17.99 0.61 4.76
C TYR A 75 16.84 1.56 4.42
N VAL A 76 16.31 1.50 3.20
CA VAL A 76 15.23 2.39 2.76
C VAL A 76 13.88 1.71 2.96
N ARG A 77 12.91 2.44 3.53
CA ARG A 77 11.52 1.98 3.64
C ARG A 77 10.53 3.09 3.27
N LEU A 78 9.41 2.69 2.68
CA LEU A 78 8.20 3.49 2.54
C LEU A 78 7.22 3.13 3.66
N LEU A 79 6.80 4.13 4.41
CA LEU A 79 5.87 3.97 5.53
C LEU A 79 4.52 4.57 5.16
N PRO A 80 3.40 3.85 5.32
CA PRO A 80 2.08 4.41 5.07
C PRO A 80 1.75 5.47 6.13
N ARG A 81 0.98 6.49 5.76
CA ARG A 81 0.53 7.50 6.74
C ARG A 81 -0.48 6.93 7.74
N ALA A 82 -1.50 6.20 7.25
CA ALA A 82 -2.45 5.51 8.10
C ALA A 82 -1.90 4.15 8.55
N GLU A 83 -2.17 3.78 9.80
CA GLU A 83 -1.73 2.50 10.36
C GLU A 83 -2.54 1.31 9.82
N SER A 84 -3.79 1.57 9.43
CA SER A 84 -4.67 0.65 8.74
C SER A 84 -4.21 0.30 7.32
N GLY A 85 -3.24 1.06 6.77
CA GLY A 85 -2.66 0.84 5.46
C GLY A 85 -3.62 1.24 4.33
N GLY A 86 -4.40 0.29 3.84
CA GLY A 86 -5.39 0.52 2.79
C GLY A 86 -6.30 -0.68 2.54
N ALA A 87 -7.17 -0.53 1.56
CA ALA A 87 -8.09 -1.58 1.14
C ALA A 87 -8.13 -1.76 -0.37
N ALA A 88 -8.34 -2.99 -0.81
CA ALA A 88 -8.60 -3.32 -2.21
C ALA A 88 -9.77 -4.31 -2.28
N ILE A 89 -10.68 -4.11 -3.23
CA ILE A 89 -12.00 -4.74 -3.21
C ILE A 89 -12.26 -5.44 -4.53
N LEU A 90 -12.44 -6.75 -4.50
CA LEU A 90 -12.84 -7.57 -5.64
C LEU A 90 -14.37 -7.53 -5.80
N PRO A 91 -14.92 -6.74 -6.75
CA PRO A 91 -16.35 -6.63 -6.94
C PRO A 91 -16.81 -7.72 -7.91
N ILE A 92 -17.89 -8.43 -7.57
CA ILE A 92 -18.39 -9.56 -8.34
C ILE A 92 -19.83 -9.30 -8.76
N ILE A 93 -20.14 -9.44 -10.05
CA ILE A 93 -21.50 -9.37 -10.60
C ILE A 93 -21.82 -10.70 -11.26
N GLY A 94 -22.72 -11.47 -10.65
CA GLY A 94 -22.93 -12.87 -11.04
C GLY A 94 -21.66 -13.69 -10.79
N GLU A 95 -21.03 -14.17 -11.85
CA GLU A 95 -19.77 -14.94 -11.82
C GLU A 95 -18.59 -14.17 -12.43
N ARG A 96 -18.74 -12.86 -12.63
CA ARG A 96 -17.73 -12.01 -13.27
C ARG A 96 -17.13 -11.02 -12.28
N VAL A 97 -15.82 -10.89 -12.30
CA VAL A 97 -15.06 -9.87 -11.58
C VAL A 97 -15.15 -8.55 -12.35
N VAL A 98 -15.38 -7.46 -11.63
CA VAL A 98 -15.31 -6.11 -12.18
C VAL A 98 -13.90 -5.58 -12.00
N LEU A 99 -13.27 -5.15 -13.09
CA LEU A 99 -11.99 -4.44 -13.06
C LEU A 99 -12.15 -3.02 -13.64
N ILE A 100 -11.29 -2.11 -13.20
CA ILE A 100 -11.14 -0.76 -13.73
C ILE A 100 -9.86 -0.67 -14.56
N ARG A 101 -9.88 0.13 -15.63
CA ARG A 101 -8.70 0.47 -16.43
C ARG A 101 -8.13 1.80 -15.92
N HIS A 102 -7.04 1.73 -15.16
CA HIS A 102 -6.46 2.86 -14.45
C HIS A 102 -5.04 3.12 -14.96
N PHE A 103 -4.73 4.38 -15.33
CA PHE A 103 -3.36 4.80 -15.62
C PHE A 103 -2.54 5.01 -14.34
N ARG A 104 -1.56 4.15 -14.06
CA ARG A 104 -0.72 4.27 -12.88
C ARG A 104 0.54 5.06 -13.19
N HIS A 105 0.73 6.19 -12.52
CA HIS A 105 1.91 7.05 -12.71
C HIS A 105 3.24 6.31 -12.42
N ALA A 106 3.24 5.36 -11.50
CA ALA A 106 4.46 4.63 -11.10
C ALA A 106 5.00 3.73 -12.23
N THR A 107 4.12 3.02 -12.94
CA THR A 107 4.47 2.17 -14.09
C THR A 107 4.44 2.92 -15.41
N ARG A 108 3.81 4.11 -15.42
CA ARG A 108 3.53 4.93 -16.61
C ARG A 108 2.69 4.19 -17.65
N ASP A 109 1.86 3.27 -17.19
CA ASP A 109 1.04 2.43 -18.05
C ASP A 109 -0.37 2.28 -17.48
N TRP A 110 -1.25 1.75 -18.32
CA TRP A 110 -2.60 1.38 -17.96
C TRP A 110 -2.61 -0.04 -17.40
N HIS A 111 -3.34 -0.22 -16.30
CA HIS A 111 -3.54 -1.53 -15.67
C HIS A 111 -5.02 -1.85 -15.57
N TRP A 112 -5.34 -3.11 -15.80
CA TRP A 112 -6.58 -3.69 -15.31
C TRP A 112 -6.40 -4.03 -13.84
N GLU A 113 -7.18 -3.40 -12.97
CA GLU A 113 -7.07 -3.61 -11.52
C GLU A 113 -8.43 -3.57 -10.83
N ILE A 114 -8.48 -4.07 -9.60
CA ILE A 114 -9.62 -3.90 -8.71
C ILE A 114 -9.62 -2.51 -8.06
N PRO A 115 -10.79 -1.99 -7.67
CA PRO A 115 -10.88 -0.78 -6.86
C PRO A 115 -10.00 -0.84 -5.61
N ARG A 116 -9.28 0.24 -5.32
CA ARG A 116 -8.37 0.30 -4.16
C ARG A 116 -7.89 1.71 -3.82
N GLY A 117 -7.59 1.91 -2.54
CA GLY A 117 -6.86 3.09 -2.10
C GLY A 117 -6.28 2.98 -0.70
N PHE A 118 -5.62 4.05 -0.29
CA PHE A 118 -5.02 4.19 1.02
C PHE A 118 -6.10 4.53 2.04
N SER A 119 -5.95 4.01 3.25
CA SER A 119 -6.78 4.45 4.36
C SER A 119 -6.36 5.85 4.80
N ASP A 120 -7.34 6.65 5.23
CA ASP A 120 -7.08 7.89 5.93
C ASP A 120 -6.76 7.66 7.42
N PRO A 121 -6.08 8.59 8.11
CA PRO A 121 -5.84 8.47 9.55
C PRO A 121 -7.14 8.33 10.34
N GLY A 122 -7.29 7.20 11.03
CA GLY A 122 -8.50 6.88 11.81
C GLY A 122 -9.56 6.09 11.04
N GLU A 123 -9.39 5.92 9.72
CA GLU A 123 -10.26 5.10 8.88
C GLU A 123 -9.90 3.61 9.01
N THR A 124 -10.90 2.77 9.21
CA THR A 124 -10.76 1.31 9.15
C THR A 124 -10.64 0.83 7.70
N PRO A 125 -9.99 -0.31 7.41
CA PRO A 125 -9.93 -0.81 6.04
C PRO A 125 -11.31 -1.10 5.44
N GLU A 126 -12.31 -1.46 6.24
CA GLU A 126 -13.69 -1.59 5.79
C GLU A 126 -14.30 -0.24 5.34
N GLU A 127 -14.10 0.84 6.11
CA GLU A 127 -14.54 2.18 5.71
C GLU A 127 -13.85 2.65 4.42
N THR A 128 -12.54 2.43 4.31
CA THR A 128 -11.77 2.66 3.07
C THR A 128 -12.40 1.91 1.91
N ALA A 129 -12.69 0.62 2.09
CA ALA A 129 -13.29 -0.21 1.04
C ALA A 129 -14.67 0.29 0.58
N HIS A 130 -15.49 0.78 1.51
CA HIS A 130 -16.77 1.40 1.18
C HIS A 130 -16.59 2.69 0.36
N ARG A 131 -15.68 3.57 0.79
CA ARG A 131 -15.40 4.85 0.14
C ARG A 131 -14.88 4.65 -1.29
N GLU A 132 -13.85 3.82 -1.46
CA GLU A 132 -13.24 3.56 -2.78
C GLU A 132 -14.24 2.95 -3.78
N LEU A 133 -15.13 2.05 -3.35
CA LEU A 133 -16.18 1.53 -4.24
C LEU A 133 -17.18 2.60 -4.68
N VAL A 134 -17.53 3.53 -3.80
CA VAL A 134 -18.40 4.65 -4.15
C VAL A 134 -17.68 5.61 -5.09
N GLU A 135 -16.41 5.93 -4.81
CA GLU A 135 -15.61 6.87 -5.61
C GLU A 135 -15.28 6.30 -7.00
N GLU A 136 -14.78 5.07 -7.10
CA GLU A 136 -14.29 4.50 -8.36
C GLU A 136 -15.37 3.78 -9.18
N LEU A 137 -16.41 3.22 -8.53
CA LEU A 137 -17.49 2.50 -9.20
C LEU A 137 -18.86 3.15 -9.09
N GLY A 138 -19.06 4.14 -8.20
CA GLY A 138 -20.37 4.77 -7.98
C GLY A 138 -21.36 3.87 -7.23
N VAL A 139 -20.88 2.81 -6.56
CA VAL A 139 -21.75 1.80 -5.93
C VAL A 139 -21.36 1.58 -4.48
N ALA A 140 -22.34 1.67 -3.57
CA ALA A 140 -22.16 1.24 -2.19
C ALA A 140 -22.29 -0.29 -2.08
N PRO A 141 -21.33 -1.00 -1.48
CA PRO A 141 -21.45 -2.44 -1.29
C PRO A 141 -22.54 -2.76 -0.27
N GLN A 142 -23.28 -3.86 -0.50
CA GLN A 142 -24.27 -4.37 0.47
C GLN A 142 -23.61 -5.17 1.62
N GLY A 143 -22.34 -5.52 1.46
CA GLY A 143 -21.51 -6.20 2.46
C GLY A 143 -20.11 -6.46 1.92
N LEU A 144 -19.14 -6.51 2.83
CA LEU A 144 -17.74 -6.82 2.51
C LEU A 144 -17.34 -8.16 3.14
N LYS A 145 -16.83 -9.08 2.32
CA LYS A 145 -16.21 -10.33 2.78
C LYS A 145 -14.71 -10.16 2.79
N ARG A 146 -14.09 -10.18 3.98
CA ARG A 146 -12.63 -10.12 4.11
C ARG A 146 -11.98 -11.36 3.49
N LEU A 147 -11.06 -11.15 2.55
CA LEU A 147 -10.31 -12.19 1.85
C LEU A 147 -8.96 -12.49 2.53
N GLY A 148 -8.31 -11.46 3.06
CA GLY A 148 -6.97 -11.57 3.64
C GLY A 148 -6.26 -10.21 3.71
N VAL A 149 -4.95 -10.26 3.91
CA VAL A 149 -4.06 -9.09 3.89
C VAL A 149 -2.87 -9.41 3.00
N ILE A 150 -2.41 -8.43 2.25
CA ILE A 150 -1.20 -8.56 1.42
C ILE A 150 -0.19 -7.46 1.72
N HIS A 151 1.08 -7.79 1.47
CA HIS A 151 2.18 -6.85 1.43
C HIS A 151 2.70 -6.84 -0.02
N VAL A 152 2.65 -5.69 -0.67
CA VAL A 152 2.96 -5.59 -2.10
C VAL A 152 4.44 -5.64 -2.42
N ASP A 153 5.28 -5.12 -1.53
CA ASP A 153 6.73 -5.20 -1.63
C ASP A 153 7.31 -5.26 -0.21
N THR A 154 7.61 -6.47 0.24
CA THR A 154 8.15 -6.72 1.59
C THR A 154 9.61 -6.27 1.75
N GLY A 155 10.29 -5.92 0.65
CA GLY A 155 11.65 -5.38 0.69
C GLY A 155 11.71 -3.87 0.88
N LEU A 156 10.63 -3.15 0.54
CA LEU A 156 10.59 -1.68 0.52
C LEU A 156 9.43 -1.07 1.32
N SER A 157 8.23 -1.64 1.25
CA SER A 157 7.02 -1.03 1.81
C SER A 157 6.64 -1.67 3.14
N ALA A 158 6.39 -0.83 4.15
CA ALA A 158 5.80 -1.24 5.42
C ALA A 158 4.26 -1.22 5.39
N SER A 159 3.65 -0.98 4.23
CA SER A 159 2.19 -0.97 4.08
C SER A 159 1.63 -2.38 3.92
N ALA A 160 0.51 -2.62 4.60
CA ALA A 160 -0.32 -3.80 4.43
C ALA A 160 -1.68 -3.36 3.90
N THR A 161 -2.23 -4.10 2.94
CA THR A 161 -3.54 -3.80 2.36
C THR A 161 -4.50 -4.94 2.65
N THR A 162 -5.67 -4.60 3.20
CA THR A 162 -6.72 -5.59 3.44
C THR A 162 -7.51 -5.82 2.16
N LEU A 163 -7.67 -7.09 1.81
CA LEU A 163 -8.42 -7.50 0.64
C LEU A 163 -9.86 -7.84 1.03
N TYR A 164 -10.81 -7.31 0.27
CA TYR A 164 -12.24 -7.62 0.41
C TYR A 164 -12.79 -8.17 -0.90
N ALA A 165 -13.90 -8.89 -0.82
CA ALA A 165 -14.79 -9.16 -1.93
C ALA A 165 -16.19 -8.63 -1.61
N THR A 166 -16.92 -8.23 -2.64
CA THR A 166 -18.34 -7.88 -2.52
C THR A 166 -19.11 -8.34 -3.74
N THR A 167 -20.40 -8.65 -3.56
CA THR A 167 -21.30 -8.91 -4.68
C THR A 167 -22.08 -7.64 -4.97
N LEU A 168 -22.09 -7.24 -6.24
CA LEU A 168 -22.83 -6.09 -6.72
C LEU A 168 -23.99 -6.58 -7.63
N PRO A 169 -25.16 -5.92 -7.58
CA PRO A 169 -26.28 -6.27 -8.47
C PRO A 169 -26.02 -5.79 -9.91
N ALA A 170 -25.40 -4.63 -10.06
CA ALA A 170 -25.05 -4.01 -11.33
C ALA A 170 -23.96 -2.93 -11.10
N LEU A 171 -23.35 -2.45 -12.18
CA LEU A 171 -22.51 -1.25 -12.14
C LEU A 171 -23.39 0.00 -12.21
N ALA A 172 -22.99 1.06 -11.51
CA ALA A 172 -23.53 2.39 -11.77
C ALA A 172 -23.02 2.92 -13.11
N PRO A 173 -23.75 3.87 -13.75
CA PRO A 173 -23.22 4.62 -14.89
C PRO A 173 -21.83 5.18 -14.59
N HIS A 174 -20.93 5.14 -15.57
CA HIS A 174 -19.58 5.65 -15.41
C HIS A 174 -19.60 7.18 -15.49
N GLU A 175 -19.75 7.85 -14.35
CA GLU A 175 -19.71 9.32 -14.27
C GLU A 175 -18.34 9.86 -13.81
N THR A 176 -17.40 8.98 -13.48
CA THR A 176 -16.09 9.36 -12.94
C THR A 176 -15.19 9.95 -14.04
N ARG A 177 -14.74 11.19 -13.83
CA ARG A 177 -13.69 11.87 -14.60
C ARG A 177 -12.40 12.07 -13.81
N ASP A 178 -12.32 11.56 -12.57
CA ASP A 178 -11.15 11.69 -11.71
C ASP A 178 -10.46 10.34 -11.48
N GLU A 179 -9.19 10.42 -11.08
CA GLU A 179 -8.21 9.33 -10.87
C GLU A 179 -7.69 8.60 -12.11
N ALA A 180 -7.82 9.19 -13.30
CA ALA A 180 -7.30 8.59 -14.54
C ALA A 180 -7.81 7.14 -14.79
N ILE A 181 -9.04 6.85 -14.35
CA ILE A 181 -9.81 5.66 -14.69
C ILE A 181 -10.62 5.95 -15.96
N THR A 182 -10.50 5.08 -16.97
CA THR A 182 -11.13 5.31 -18.28
C THR A 182 -12.18 4.29 -18.67
N GLU A 183 -12.13 3.10 -18.08
CA GLU A 183 -12.98 1.98 -18.46
C GLU A 183 -13.28 1.09 -17.25
N ARG A 184 -14.43 0.41 -17.30
CA ARG A 184 -14.83 -0.68 -16.39
C ARG A 184 -15.16 -1.92 -17.21
N GLY A 185 -14.50 -3.03 -16.91
CA GLY A 185 -14.70 -4.32 -17.57
C GLY A 185 -15.27 -5.38 -16.62
N ARG A 186 -15.89 -6.42 -17.19
CA ARG A 186 -16.38 -7.58 -16.44
C ARG A 186 -15.76 -8.84 -17.04
N PHE A 187 -15.06 -9.59 -16.20
CA PHE A 187 -14.22 -10.71 -16.63
C PHE A 187 -14.64 -11.98 -15.90
N THR A 188 -14.80 -13.06 -16.66
CA THR A 188 -14.92 -14.43 -16.13
C THR A 188 -13.57 -14.91 -15.60
N ALA A 189 -13.56 -16.01 -14.84
CA ALA A 189 -12.34 -16.64 -14.37
C ALA A 189 -11.39 -17.01 -15.53
N ASP A 190 -11.92 -17.54 -16.64
CA ASP A 190 -11.14 -17.91 -17.82
C ASP A 190 -10.54 -16.69 -18.52
N GLU A 191 -11.28 -15.58 -18.63
CA GLU A 191 -10.77 -14.33 -19.20
C GLU A 191 -9.68 -13.71 -18.32
N LEU A 192 -9.79 -13.80 -16.99
CA LEU A 192 -8.73 -13.38 -16.09
C LEU A 192 -7.46 -14.22 -16.27
N ASP A 193 -7.60 -15.54 -16.42
CA ASP A 193 -6.46 -16.42 -16.68
C ASP A 193 -5.80 -16.14 -18.04
N ALA A 194 -6.59 -15.80 -19.06
CA ALA A 194 -6.07 -15.37 -20.35
C ALA A 194 -5.25 -14.07 -20.22
N LEU A 195 -5.79 -13.05 -19.54
CA LEU A 195 -5.07 -11.80 -19.29
C LEU A 195 -3.78 -12.02 -18.49
N LEU A 196 -3.78 -12.96 -17.53
CA LEU A 196 -2.58 -13.35 -16.79
C LEU A 196 -1.53 -13.99 -17.70
N ALA A 197 -1.95 -14.93 -18.56
CA ALA A 197 -1.06 -15.62 -19.49
C ALA A 197 -0.46 -14.69 -20.54
N GLU A 198 -1.21 -13.67 -20.95
CA GLU A 198 -0.79 -12.65 -21.92
C GLU A 198 0.06 -11.53 -21.29
N GLY A 199 0.13 -11.45 -19.96
CA GLY A 199 0.86 -10.39 -19.25
C GLY A 199 0.11 -9.05 -19.18
N GLU A 200 -1.21 -9.07 -19.39
CA GLU A 200 -2.09 -7.89 -19.34
C GLU A 200 -2.73 -7.68 -17.95
N LEU A 201 -2.76 -8.74 -17.11
CA LEU A 201 -3.15 -8.66 -15.71
C LEU A 201 -1.92 -8.76 -14.80
N THR A 202 -1.29 -7.62 -14.51
CA THR A 202 -0.04 -7.57 -13.72
C THR A 202 -0.19 -6.90 -12.35
N ASP A 203 -1.37 -6.40 -12.02
CA ASP A 203 -1.60 -5.72 -10.75
C ASP A 203 -1.64 -6.73 -9.58
N SER A 204 -0.72 -6.58 -8.63
CA SER A 204 -0.54 -7.55 -7.54
C SER A 204 -1.74 -7.64 -6.60
N PHE A 205 -2.46 -6.54 -6.38
CA PHE A 205 -3.66 -6.54 -5.52
C PHE A 205 -4.75 -7.39 -6.15
N THR A 206 -4.97 -7.19 -7.44
CA THR A 206 -5.95 -7.93 -8.25
C THR A 206 -5.64 -9.41 -8.30
N MET A 207 -4.39 -9.76 -8.64
CA MET A 207 -3.93 -11.15 -8.67
C MET A 207 -4.14 -11.86 -7.33
N ALA A 208 -3.76 -11.21 -6.23
CA ALA A 208 -3.91 -11.78 -4.90
C ALA A 208 -5.40 -11.90 -4.50
N ALA A 209 -6.23 -10.90 -4.80
CA ALA A 209 -7.66 -10.97 -4.48
C ALA A 209 -8.36 -12.09 -5.24
N VAL A 210 -8.06 -12.28 -6.54
CA VAL A 210 -8.58 -13.39 -7.35
C VAL A 210 -8.13 -14.74 -6.76
N LEU A 211 -6.86 -14.89 -6.40
CA LEU A 211 -6.35 -16.11 -5.76
C LEU A 211 -7.08 -16.42 -4.45
N HIS A 212 -7.25 -15.43 -3.58
CA HIS A 212 -7.96 -15.59 -2.31
C HIS A 212 -9.45 -15.91 -2.53
N ALA A 213 -10.10 -15.27 -3.51
CA ALA A 213 -11.49 -15.50 -3.85
C ALA A 213 -11.73 -16.92 -4.37
N ARG A 214 -10.88 -17.42 -5.28
CA ARG A 214 -10.89 -18.83 -5.75
C ARG A 214 -10.72 -19.81 -4.60
N ARG A 215 -9.73 -19.59 -3.73
CA ARG A 215 -9.50 -20.42 -2.53
C ARG A 215 -10.72 -20.49 -1.61
N LEU A 216 -11.53 -19.43 -1.59
CA LEU A 216 -12.74 -19.32 -0.78
C LEU A 216 -14.02 -19.74 -1.54
N GLY A 217 -13.92 -20.23 -2.77
CA GLY A 217 -15.05 -20.67 -3.60
C GLY A 217 -15.98 -19.52 -4.04
N LEU A 218 -15.48 -18.29 -4.11
CA LEU A 218 -16.23 -17.13 -4.59
C LEU A 218 -16.16 -16.95 -6.11
N LEU A 219 -15.15 -17.55 -6.73
CA LEU A 219 -14.96 -17.66 -8.16
C LEU A 219 -14.70 -19.13 -8.49
N PRO A 220 -15.08 -19.60 -9.69
CA PRO A 220 -14.73 -20.93 -10.16
C PRO A 220 -13.21 -21.11 -10.32
#